data_AF-A0A4Q0ZH80-F1
#
_entry.id   AF-A0A4Q0ZH80-F1
#
_cell.length_a   1.000
_cell.length_b   1.000
_cell.length_c   1.000
_cell.angle_alpha   90.00
_cell.angle_beta   90.00
_cell.angle_gamma   90.00
#
_symmetry.space_group_name_H-M   'P 1'
#
loop_
_entity.id
_entity.type
_entity.pdbx_description
1 polymer ?
#
loop_
_entity_poly.entity_id
_entity_poly.type
_entity_poly.pdbx_seq_one_letter_code
_entity_poly.pdbx_strand_id
1 'polypeptide(L)'
;MKNTLKIIFLGIIGFAALVYFTMPENFNKNFEQNRSLTIESIPKYFDIVGANPYTKFEEIFKSNEEKFIIVLNHDALAVFKDLHTKTDKNIVLVANISNTPWLIKQIAVNGELEKMYKDSKIPLINDSDGIFVRNLGVNDLKQNKYFVFKLKIDGTIERVSDGYVKENILEKGINKKDLENNLDQITNILN
;
A
#
# COMPACT_ATOMS: atom_id res chain seq x y z
N MET A 1 -31.75 -33.58 -12.26
CA MET A 1 -30.27 -33.52 -12.32
C MET A 1 -29.73 -32.83 -13.58
N LYS A 2 -30.11 -33.22 -14.81
CA LYS A 2 -29.55 -32.65 -16.05
C LYS A 2 -29.77 -31.12 -16.20
N ASN A 3 -30.92 -30.60 -15.74
CA ASN A 3 -31.21 -29.16 -15.78
C ASN A 3 -30.51 -28.39 -14.65
N THR A 4 -30.37 -28.99 -13.46
CA THR A 4 -29.62 -28.40 -12.34
C THR A 4 -28.15 -28.18 -12.72
N LEU A 5 -27.52 -29.15 -13.39
CA LEU A 5 -26.14 -29.03 -13.85
C LEU A 5 -25.97 -27.91 -14.89
N LYS A 6 -26.93 -27.75 -15.80
CA LYS A 6 -26.94 -26.64 -16.79
C LYS A 6 -27.07 -25.27 -16.12
N ILE A 7 -27.91 -25.16 -15.08
CA ILE A 7 -28.09 -23.91 -14.31
C ILE A 7 -26.81 -23.57 -13.55
N ILE A 8 -26.17 -24.54 -12.91
CA ILE A 8 -24.88 -24.36 -12.22
C ILE A 8 -23.81 -23.90 -13.23
N PHE A 9 -23.74 -24.54 -14.38
CA PHE A 9 -22.77 -24.20 -15.43
C PHE A 9 -23.00 -22.78 -15.99
N LEU A 10 -24.26 -22.41 -16.22
CA LEU A 10 -24.63 -21.05 -16.65
C LEU A 10 -24.30 -20.01 -15.57
N GLY A 11 -24.48 -20.36 -14.29
CA GLY A 11 -24.10 -19.51 -13.16
C GLY A 11 -22.58 -19.28 -13.09
N ILE A 12 -21.78 -20.33 -13.24
CA ILE A 12 -20.31 -20.23 -13.25
C ILE A 12 -19.84 -19.37 -14.43
N ILE A 13 -20.36 -19.63 -15.65
CA ILE A 13 -19.99 -18.86 -16.84
C ILE A 13 -20.43 -17.40 -16.70
N GLY A 14 -21.66 -17.15 -16.26
CA GLY A 14 -22.18 -15.81 -16.07
C GLY A 14 -21.38 -15.02 -15.04
N PHE A 15 -21.00 -15.65 -13.93
CA PHE A 15 -20.15 -15.04 -12.91
C PHE A 15 -18.73 -14.76 -13.44
N ALA A 16 -18.12 -15.71 -14.13
CA ALA A 16 -16.80 -15.52 -14.74
C ALA A 16 -16.79 -14.38 -15.77
N ALA A 17 -17.84 -14.30 -16.61
CA ALA A 17 -18.01 -13.21 -17.56
C ALA A 17 -18.17 -11.85 -16.84
N LEU A 18 -18.98 -11.78 -15.79
CA LEU A 18 -19.15 -10.55 -14.99
C LEU A 18 -17.83 -10.08 -14.36
N VAL A 19 -17.04 -10.99 -13.79
CA VAL A 19 -15.73 -10.67 -13.24
C VAL A 19 -14.78 -10.17 -14.33
N TYR A 20 -14.76 -10.83 -15.49
CA TYR A 20 -13.92 -10.42 -16.62
C TYR A 20 -14.27 -9.02 -17.13
N PHE A 21 -15.57 -8.71 -17.30
CA PHE A 21 -16.02 -7.42 -17.81
C PHE A 21 -15.91 -6.27 -16.81
N THR A 22 -15.91 -6.55 -15.50
CA THR A 22 -15.81 -5.52 -14.46
C THR A 22 -14.39 -5.30 -13.94
N MET A 23 -13.43 -6.14 -14.34
CA MET A 23 -12.03 -5.98 -13.96
C MET A 23 -11.43 -4.72 -14.63
N PRO A 24 -10.84 -3.78 -13.86
CA PRO A 24 -10.23 -2.58 -14.42
C PRO A 24 -9.01 -2.91 -15.30
N GLU A 25 -8.84 -2.19 -16.40
CA GLU A 25 -7.85 -2.45 -17.46
C GLU A 25 -6.37 -2.25 -17.03
N ASN A 26 -6.09 -1.68 -15.86
CA ASN A 26 -4.81 -1.02 -15.57
C ASN A 26 -3.75 -1.89 -14.88
N PHE A 27 -3.59 -3.16 -15.26
CA PHE A 27 -2.57 -4.02 -14.65
C PHE A 27 -1.19 -3.99 -15.33
N ASN A 28 -1.05 -3.41 -16.53
CA ASN A 28 0.26 -3.35 -17.19
C ASN A 28 0.34 -2.15 -18.15
N LYS A 29 0.90 -1.04 -17.67
CA LYS A 29 1.51 -0.04 -18.56
C LYS A 29 2.98 0.08 -18.18
N ASN A 30 3.85 -0.12 -19.17
CA ASN A 30 5.30 0.00 -19.03
C ASN A 30 5.64 1.43 -18.57
N PHE A 31 6.35 1.54 -17.45
CA PHE A 31 6.79 2.81 -16.88
C PHE A 31 8.26 3.03 -17.24
N GLU A 32 8.62 4.24 -17.65
CA GLU A 32 10.00 4.62 -17.90
C GLU A 32 10.73 4.84 -16.56
N GLN A 33 11.67 3.95 -16.24
CA GLN A 33 12.42 3.93 -14.97
C GLN A 33 13.36 5.14 -14.74
N ASN A 34 13.55 6.03 -15.71
CA ASN A 34 14.60 7.07 -15.68
C ASN A 34 14.06 8.50 -15.49
N ARG A 35 12.83 8.67 -15.00
CA ARG A 35 12.29 10.00 -14.69
C ARG A 35 12.70 10.44 -13.28
N SER A 36 13.13 11.70 -13.14
CA SER A 36 13.30 12.32 -11.82
C SER A 36 11.96 12.31 -11.07
N LEU A 37 11.93 11.74 -9.86
CA LEU A 37 10.72 11.67 -9.05
C LEU A 37 10.41 13.04 -8.46
N THR A 38 9.21 13.51 -8.72
CA THR A 38 8.70 14.78 -8.21
C THR A 38 7.31 14.59 -7.63
N ILE A 39 6.82 15.60 -6.93
CA ILE A 39 5.48 15.66 -6.37
C ILE A 39 4.38 15.39 -7.42
N GLU A 40 4.62 15.79 -8.68
CA GLU A 40 3.72 15.52 -9.82
C GLU A 40 3.63 14.03 -10.19
N SER A 41 4.56 13.21 -9.69
CA SER A 41 4.55 11.76 -9.88
C SER A 41 3.53 11.09 -8.97
N ILE A 42 3.09 11.74 -7.88
CA ILE A 42 2.10 11.16 -6.98
C ILE A 42 0.69 11.23 -7.61
N PRO A 43 -0.15 10.19 -7.45
CA PRO A 43 -1.53 10.23 -7.94
C PRO A 43 -2.33 11.41 -7.37
N LYS A 44 -3.17 12.03 -8.20
CA LYS A 44 -4.04 13.16 -7.80
C LYS A 44 -5.12 12.77 -6.78
N TYR A 45 -5.50 11.50 -6.80
CA TYR A 45 -6.51 10.92 -5.92
C TYR A 45 -6.03 9.56 -5.45
N PHE A 46 -6.38 9.21 -4.22
CA PHE A 46 -6.09 7.90 -3.65
C PHE A 46 -7.10 7.55 -2.57
N ASP A 47 -7.21 6.26 -2.28
CA ASP A 47 -8.04 5.70 -1.21
C ASP A 47 -7.28 5.72 0.11
N ILE A 48 -7.85 6.33 1.15
CA ILE A 48 -7.31 6.28 2.51
C ILE A 48 -8.07 5.22 3.30
N VAL A 49 -7.33 4.24 3.81
CA VAL A 49 -7.87 3.14 4.62
C VAL A 49 -8.64 3.70 5.82
N GLY A 50 -9.91 3.27 5.97
CA GLY A 50 -10.78 3.71 7.06
C GLY A 50 -11.29 5.15 6.95
N ALA A 51 -11.10 5.80 5.80
CA ALA A 51 -11.55 7.17 5.57
C ALA A 51 -12.19 7.33 4.17
N ASN A 52 -11.94 8.45 3.47
CA ASN A 52 -12.59 8.76 2.19
C ASN A 52 -11.93 8.00 1.03
N PRO A 53 -12.68 7.22 0.23
CA PRO A 53 -12.14 6.46 -0.90
C PRO A 53 -11.70 7.29 -2.12
N TYR A 54 -11.72 8.62 -2.04
CA TYR A 54 -11.26 9.52 -3.10
C TYR A 54 -10.62 10.79 -2.50
N THR A 55 -9.71 10.62 -1.54
CA THR A 55 -8.98 11.73 -0.94
C THR A 55 -8.14 12.44 -2.00
N LYS A 56 -8.21 13.78 -2.02
CA LYS A 56 -7.40 14.59 -2.93
C LYS A 56 -5.96 14.64 -2.46
N PHE A 57 -5.04 14.69 -3.43
CA PHE A 57 -3.62 14.82 -3.19
C PHE A 57 -3.27 15.91 -2.17
N GLU A 58 -3.86 17.10 -2.32
CA GLU A 58 -3.55 18.28 -1.51
C GLU A 58 -3.97 18.13 -0.03
N GLU A 59 -4.83 17.16 0.30
CA GLU A 59 -5.24 16.89 1.68
C GLU A 59 -4.13 16.21 2.48
N ILE A 60 -3.30 15.39 1.83
CA ILE A 60 -2.18 14.69 2.46
C ILE A 60 -0.85 15.37 2.15
N PHE A 61 -0.64 15.78 0.91
CA PHE A 61 0.61 16.32 0.40
C PHE A 61 0.48 17.82 0.17
N LYS A 62 0.84 18.60 1.18
CA LYS A 62 0.85 20.06 1.12
C LYS A 62 2.16 20.56 0.52
N SER A 63 2.07 21.62 -0.27
CA SER A 63 3.25 22.34 -0.75
C SER A 63 4.05 22.90 0.42
N ASN A 64 5.38 22.98 0.27
CA ASN A 64 6.33 23.47 1.28
C ASN A 64 6.45 22.65 2.58
N GLU A 65 6.09 21.37 2.57
CA GLU A 65 6.34 20.48 3.72
C GLU A 65 7.27 19.33 3.33
N GLU A 66 8.24 19.02 4.20
CA GLU A 66 8.93 17.74 4.11
C GLU A 66 8.01 16.63 4.61
N LYS A 67 8.02 15.50 3.91
CA LYS A 67 7.20 14.33 4.26
C LYS A 67 7.90 13.03 3.88
N PHE A 68 7.83 12.05 4.76
CA PHE A 68 8.25 10.69 4.44
C PHE A 68 7.09 9.91 3.82
N ILE A 69 7.37 9.24 2.71
CA ILE A 69 6.46 8.32 2.04
C ILE A 69 7.04 6.93 2.23
N ILE A 70 6.32 6.06 2.94
CA ILE A 70 6.80 4.71 3.22
C ILE A 70 5.89 3.71 2.51
N VAL A 71 6.45 3.01 1.52
CA VAL A 71 5.76 1.94 0.80
C VAL A 71 5.96 0.63 1.54
N LEU A 72 4.86 -0.03 1.84
CA LEU A 72 4.80 -1.26 2.64
C LEU A 72 4.25 -2.40 1.80
N ASN A 73 5.04 -3.46 1.65
CA ASN A 73 4.53 -4.73 1.16
C ASN A 73 3.89 -5.52 2.32
N HIS A 74 3.27 -6.66 1.99
CA HIS A 74 2.44 -7.49 2.87
C HIS A 74 2.88 -7.56 4.35
N ASP A 75 4.02 -8.16 4.68
CA ASP A 75 4.42 -8.38 6.08
C ASP A 75 4.86 -7.08 6.78
N ALA A 76 5.33 -6.08 6.02
CA ALA A 76 5.71 -4.79 6.58
C ALA A 76 4.51 -4.06 7.19
N LEU A 77 3.30 -4.26 6.65
CA LEU A 77 2.07 -3.67 7.20
C LEU A 77 1.85 -4.00 8.67
N ALA A 78 2.24 -5.19 9.12
CA ALA A 78 2.05 -5.62 10.51
C ALA A 78 2.93 -4.88 11.52
N VAL A 79 4.10 -4.40 11.07
CA VAL A 79 5.06 -3.67 11.90
C VAL A 79 4.71 -2.19 11.94
N PHE A 80 4.44 -1.61 10.78
CA PHE A 80 4.31 -0.16 10.63
C PHE A 80 3.01 0.43 11.20
N LYS A 81 2.01 -0.40 11.50
CA LYS A 81 0.80 0.02 12.22
C LYS A 81 1.12 0.71 13.57
N ASP A 82 2.23 0.30 14.20
CA ASP A 82 2.66 0.81 15.51
C ASP A 82 3.72 1.91 15.41
N LEU A 83 4.14 2.32 14.20
CA LEU A 83 5.20 3.33 14.01
C LEU A 83 4.84 4.68 14.63
N HIS A 84 3.56 5.03 14.63
CA HIS A 84 3.04 6.27 15.22
C HIS A 84 3.32 6.40 16.74
N THR A 85 3.70 5.31 17.41
CA THR A 85 4.06 5.31 18.84
C THR A 85 5.51 5.73 19.11
N LYS A 86 6.36 5.77 18.06
CA LYS A 86 7.80 6.00 18.16
C LYS A 86 8.27 7.31 17.55
N THR A 87 7.46 7.90 16.68
CA THR A 87 7.83 9.12 15.96
C THR A 87 6.60 9.97 15.65
N ASP A 88 6.81 11.28 15.66
CA ASP A 88 5.86 12.33 15.30
C ASP A 88 6.19 12.98 13.94
N LYS A 89 7.14 12.41 13.19
CA LYS A 89 7.54 12.91 11.87
C LYS A 89 6.33 12.90 10.92
N ASN A 90 6.34 13.83 9.96
CA ASN A 90 5.33 13.92 8.92
C ASN A 90 5.45 12.72 7.96
N ILE A 91 4.64 11.69 8.19
CA ILE A 91 4.71 10.41 7.46
C ILE A 91 3.38 10.14 6.77
N VAL A 92 3.44 9.52 5.60
CA VAL A 92 2.32 8.80 4.99
C VAL A 92 2.77 7.39 4.64
N LEU A 93 1.93 6.40 4.96
CA LEU A 93 2.15 5.01 4.60
C LEU A 93 1.39 4.68 3.31
N VAL A 94 1.94 3.76 2.51
CA VAL A 94 1.32 3.28 1.28
C VAL A 94 1.30 1.76 1.32
N ALA A 95 0.11 1.17 1.41
CA ALA A 95 -0.08 -0.28 1.36
C ALA A 95 -0.03 -0.76 -0.09
N ASN A 96 1.09 -1.37 -0.49
CA ASN A 96 1.21 -2.03 -1.79
C ASN A 96 0.53 -3.41 -1.75
N ILE A 97 -0.76 -3.43 -2.09
CA ILE A 97 -1.52 -4.69 -2.21
C ILE A 97 -1.82 -5.05 -3.67
N SER A 98 -1.15 -4.39 -4.61
CA SER A 98 -1.39 -4.51 -6.06
C SER A 98 -1.38 -5.96 -6.59
N ASN A 99 -0.53 -6.83 -6.04
CA ASN A 99 -0.44 -8.24 -6.44
C ASN A 99 -1.60 -9.13 -5.98
N THR A 100 -2.43 -8.68 -5.04
CA THR A 100 -3.55 -9.48 -4.55
C THR A 100 -4.68 -9.49 -5.59
N PRO A 101 -5.33 -10.63 -5.88
CA PRO A 101 -6.46 -10.68 -6.81
C PRO A 101 -7.57 -9.70 -6.40
N TRP A 102 -8.18 -8.99 -7.37
CA TRP A 102 -9.15 -7.93 -7.11
C TRP A 102 -10.28 -8.36 -6.17
N LEU A 103 -10.87 -9.54 -6.40
CA LEU A 103 -11.93 -10.06 -5.56
C LEU A 103 -11.49 -10.25 -4.10
N ILE A 104 -10.26 -10.75 -3.88
CA ILE A 104 -9.71 -10.96 -2.54
C ILE A 104 -9.46 -9.63 -1.82
N LYS A 105 -9.03 -8.60 -2.57
CA LYS A 105 -8.87 -7.24 -2.02
C LYS A 105 -10.19 -6.72 -1.43
N GLN A 106 -11.28 -6.86 -2.18
CA GLN A 106 -12.60 -6.35 -1.81
C GLN A 106 -13.20 -7.07 -0.60
N ILE A 107 -13.12 -8.41 -0.56
CA ILE A 107 -13.84 -9.20 0.45
C ILE A 107 -13.07 -9.39 1.76
N ALA A 108 -11.74 -9.24 1.75
CA ALA A 108 -10.89 -9.58 2.89
C ALA A 108 -9.87 -8.48 3.23
N VAL A 109 -9.09 -8.02 2.25
CA VAL A 109 -7.92 -7.16 2.55
C VAL A 109 -8.33 -5.78 3.05
N ASN A 110 -9.27 -5.10 2.38
CA ASN A 110 -9.64 -3.74 2.74
C ASN A 110 -10.16 -3.63 4.18
N GLY A 111 -11.04 -4.55 4.58
CA GLY A 111 -11.57 -4.58 5.95
C GLY A 111 -10.53 -4.97 7.01
N GLU A 112 -9.51 -5.76 6.64
CA GLU A 112 -8.43 -6.11 7.56
C GLU A 112 -7.45 -4.94 7.75
N LEU A 113 -7.13 -4.22 6.67
CA LEU A 113 -6.32 -2.99 6.75
C LEU A 113 -6.99 -1.96 7.65
N GLU A 114 -8.31 -1.75 7.49
CA GLU A 114 -9.07 -0.82 8.32
C GLU A 114 -9.01 -1.20 9.80
N LYS A 115 -9.21 -2.47 10.14
CA LYS A 115 -9.08 -2.95 11.54
C LYS A 115 -7.67 -2.78 12.10
N MET A 116 -6.65 -3.10 11.29
CA MET A 116 -5.25 -3.07 11.71
C MET A 116 -4.75 -1.65 11.96
N TYR A 117 -5.24 -0.68 11.18
CA TYR A 117 -4.80 0.72 11.23
C TYR A 117 -5.79 1.67 11.92
N LYS A 118 -6.91 1.17 12.46
CA LYS A 118 -7.93 1.98 13.16
C LYS A 118 -7.37 2.93 14.24
N ASP A 119 -6.29 2.50 14.92
CA ASP A 119 -5.66 3.24 16.01
C ASP A 119 -4.42 4.03 15.54
N SER A 120 -4.00 3.86 14.27
CA SER A 120 -2.87 4.56 13.70
C SER A 120 -3.21 6.04 13.46
N LYS A 121 -2.30 6.93 13.88
CA LYS A 121 -2.37 8.37 13.58
C LYS A 121 -1.75 8.72 12.23
N ILE A 122 -1.01 7.79 11.62
CA ILE A 122 -0.37 7.98 10.33
C ILE A 122 -1.35 7.53 9.24
N PRO A 123 -1.68 8.37 8.24
CA PRO A 123 -2.54 7.99 7.13
C PRO A 123 -1.96 6.82 6.35
N LEU A 124 -2.81 5.85 6.01
CA LEU A 124 -2.47 4.72 5.15
C LEU A 124 -3.22 4.83 3.82
N ILE A 125 -2.47 5.02 2.75
CA ILE A 125 -2.97 4.98 1.37
C ILE A 125 -3.09 3.52 0.92
N ASN A 126 -4.25 3.15 0.39
CA ASN A 126 -4.48 1.86 -0.24
C ASN A 126 -4.06 1.91 -1.72
N ASP A 127 -2.92 1.28 -2.06
CA ASP A 127 -2.45 1.19 -3.45
C ASP A 127 -2.87 -0.15 -4.09
N SER A 128 -4.19 -0.32 -4.21
CA SER A 128 -4.81 -1.53 -4.74
C SER A 128 -4.53 -1.78 -6.23
N ASP A 129 -4.32 -0.74 -7.02
CA ASP A 129 -4.06 -0.83 -8.45
C ASP A 129 -2.57 -0.67 -8.80
N GLY A 130 -1.73 -0.42 -7.78
CA GLY A 130 -0.28 -0.26 -7.92
C GLY A 130 0.14 1.02 -8.61
N ILE A 131 -0.75 2.00 -8.83
CA ILE A 131 -0.38 3.26 -9.49
C ILE A 131 0.66 3.99 -8.65
N PHE A 132 0.48 4.03 -7.33
CA PHE A 132 1.37 4.77 -6.44
C PHE A 132 2.79 4.19 -6.46
N VAL A 133 2.94 2.87 -6.27
CA VAL A 133 4.24 2.20 -6.28
C VAL A 133 4.92 2.25 -7.64
N ARG A 134 4.16 2.13 -8.74
CA ARG A 134 4.71 2.26 -10.11
C ARG A 134 5.26 3.65 -10.34
N ASN A 135 4.52 4.69 -9.94
CA ASN A 135 4.97 6.06 -10.11
C ASN A 135 6.23 6.39 -9.30
N LEU A 136 6.45 5.69 -8.18
CA LEU A 136 7.69 5.75 -7.39
C LEU A 136 8.82 4.85 -7.92
N GLY A 137 8.59 4.08 -8.98
CA GLY A 137 9.57 3.14 -9.54
C GLY A 137 9.85 1.92 -8.64
N VAL A 138 8.92 1.56 -7.75
CA VAL A 138 9.06 0.42 -6.84
C VAL A 138 8.64 -0.86 -7.57
N ASN A 139 9.62 -1.71 -7.90
CA ASN A 139 9.41 -2.97 -8.63
C ASN A 139 9.65 -4.24 -7.79
N ASP A 140 10.22 -4.11 -6.59
CA ASP A 140 10.48 -5.25 -5.71
C ASP A 140 9.26 -5.53 -4.83
N LEU A 141 8.64 -6.69 -5.09
CA LEU A 141 7.36 -7.11 -4.53
C LEU A 141 7.52 -8.15 -3.41
N LYS A 142 8.73 -8.33 -2.87
CA LYS A 142 8.96 -9.21 -1.72
C LYS A 142 8.06 -8.82 -0.55
N GLN A 143 7.36 -9.79 0.01
CA GLN A 143 6.31 -9.56 1.02
C GLN A 143 6.80 -8.80 2.25
N ASN A 144 8.03 -9.04 2.68
CA ASN A 144 8.63 -8.45 3.88
C ASN A 144 9.41 -7.16 3.62
N LYS A 145 9.31 -6.57 2.43
CA LYS A 145 10.08 -5.38 2.08
C LYS A 145 9.32 -4.08 2.33
N TYR A 146 10.05 -3.03 2.69
CA TYR A 146 9.56 -1.66 2.72
C TYR A 146 10.54 -0.71 2.05
N PHE A 147 10.02 0.44 1.61
CA PHE A 147 10.79 1.48 0.93
C PHE A 147 10.49 2.83 1.56
N VAL A 148 11.53 3.62 1.81
CA VAL A 148 11.40 4.94 2.42
C VAL A 148 11.81 5.98 1.38
N PHE A 149 10.90 6.91 1.12
CA PHE A 149 11.14 8.08 0.29
C PHE A 149 10.95 9.34 1.12
N LYS A 150 11.64 10.41 0.73
CA LYS A 150 11.49 11.75 1.30
C LYS A 150 11.03 12.70 0.20
N LEU A 151 9.86 13.30 0.39
CA LEU A 151 9.41 14.48 -0.33
C LEU A 151 10.07 15.70 0.30
N LYS A 152 10.85 16.44 -0.48
CA LYS A 152 11.48 17.70 -0.09
C LYS A 152 10.57 18.88 -0.34
N ILE A 153 10.90 20.00 0.29
CA ILE A 153 10.18 21.29 0.17
C ILE A 153 10.10 21.75 -1.30
N ASP A 154 11.13 21.50 -2.10
CA ASP A 154 11.19 21.86 -3.53
C ASP A 154 10.33 20.96 -4.43
N GLY A 155 9.61 19.99 -3.85
CA GLY A 155 8.77 19.04 -4.56
C GLY A 155 9.53 17.87 -5.17
N THR A 156 10.84 17.74 -4.94
CA THR A 156 11.60 16.54 -5.35
C THR A 156 11.34 15.38 -4.40
N ILE A 157 11.31 14.17 -4.93
CA ILE A 157 11.17 12.94 -4.15
C ILE A 157 12.46 12.15 -4.32
N GLU A 158 13.09 11.79 -3.20
CA GLU A 158 14.27 10.93 -3.20
C GLU A 158 13.99 9.65 -2.42
N ARG A 159 14.54 8.54 -2.89
CA ARG A 159 14.57 7.30 -2.10
C ARG A 159 15.69 7.43 -1.09
N VAL A 160 15.36 7.36 0.21
CA VAL A 160 16.35 7.50 1.29
C VAL A 160 16.83 6.14 1.79
N SER A 161 15.98 5.11 1.76
CA SER A 161 16.32 3.77 2.24
C SER A 161 15.34 2.71 1.73
N ASP A 162 15.73 1.45 1.86
CA ASP A 162 14.83 0.30 1.85
C ASP A 162 15.34 -0.75 2.83
N GLY A 163 14.43 -1.61 3.28
CA GLY A 163 14.77 -2.63 4.24
C GLY A 163 13.78 -3.77 4.24
N TYR A 164 14.04 -4.71 5.14
CA TYR A 164 13.24 -5.90 5.32
C TYR A 164 12.77 -5.98 6.77
N VAL A 165 11.51 -6.37 6.94
CA VAL A 165 11.02 -6.91 8.20
C VAL A 165 11.18 -8.44 8.20
N LYS A 166 10.88 -9.07 9.32
CA LYS A 166 10.81 -10.54 9.40
C LYS A 166 9.75 -11.08 8.45
N GLU A 167 10.02 -12.20 7.80
CA GLU A 167 9.04 -12.83 6.89
C GLU A 167 7.91 -13.53 7.66
N ASN A 168 6.74 -13.57 7.04
CA ASN A 168 5.52 -14.21 7.53
C ASN A 168 5.02 -13.64 8.86
N ILE A 169 5.25 -12.35 9.14
CA ILE A 169 4.74 -11.72 10.38
C ILE A 169 3.22 -11.76 10.43
N LEU A 170 2.53 -11.52 9.31
CA LEU A 170 1.06 -11.53 9.29
C LEU A 170 0.49 -12.92 9.58
N GLU A 171 1.21 -13.99 9.26
CA GLU A 171 0.79 -15.38 9.51
C GLU A 171 1.21 -15.89 10.90
N LYS A 172 2.46 -15.62 11.29
CA LYS A 172 3.09 -16.20 12.50
C LYS A 172 3.09 -15.27 13.70
N GLY A 173 2.72 -14.02 13.49
CA GLY A 173 2.85 -12.95 14.48
C GLY A 173 4.30 -12.48 14.66
N ILE A 174 4.45 -11.37 15.37
CA ILE A 174 5.72 -10.81 15.79
C ILE A 174 5.74 -10.70 17.31
N ASN A 175 6.85 -11.10 17.94
CA ASN A 175 7.00 -10.91 19.37
C ASN A 175 7.35 -9.44 19.68
N LYS A 176 7.08 -9.00 20.90
CA LYS A 176 7.27 -7.60 21.29
C LYS A 176 8.71 -7.10 21.07
N LYS A 177 9.72 -7.92 21.39
CA LYS A 177 11.13 -7.53 21.24
C LYS A 177 11.51 -7.29 19.78
N ASP A 178 11.11 -8.19 18.89
CA ASP A 178 11.36 -8.07 17.45
C ASP A 178 10.63 -6.85 16.89
N LEU A 179 9.39 -6.59 17.32
CA LEU A 179 8.62 -5.42 16.91
C LEU A 179 9.34 -4.13 17.30
N GLU A 180 9.72 -4.00 18.58
CA GLU A 180 10.45 -2.83 19.08
C GLU A 180 11.77 -2.60 18.32
N ASN A 181 12.53 -3.66 18.08
CA ASN A 181 13.78 -3.56 17.31
C ASN A 181 13.55 -3.07 15.87
N ASN A 182 12.51 -3.55 15.19
CA ASN A 182 12.18 -3.09 13.83
C ASN A 182 11.76 -1.61 13.85
N LEU A 183 10.91 -1.22 14.80
CA LEU A 183 10.45 0.16 14.94
C LEU A 183 11.60 1.13 15.26
N ASP A 184 12.53 0.72 16.12
CA ASP A 184 13.71 1.54 16.47
C ASP A 184 14.66 1.69 15.27
N GLN A 185 14.85 0.63 14.49
CA GLN A 185 15.62 0.70 13.23
C GLN A 185 14.99 1.67 12.23
N ILE A 186 13.68 1.61 12.05
CA ILE A 186 12.96 2.51 11.13
C ILE A 186 13.07 3.96 11.62
N THR A 187 12.89 4.20 12.92
CA THR A 187 12.99 5.54 13.51
C THR A 187 14.38 6.15 13.29
N ASN A 188 15.44 5.33 13.38
CA ASN A 188 16.80 5.79 13.08
C ASN A 188 17.00 6.19 11.60
N ILE A 189 16.31 5.54 10.66
CA ILE A 189 16.35 5.92 9.24
C ILE A 189 15.63 7.25 8.98
N LEU A 190 14.63 7.60 9.81
CA LEU A 190 13.83 8.82 9.70
C LEU A 190 14.46 10.05 10.37
N ASN A 191 15.59 9.87 11.07
CA ASN A 191 16.34 10.92 11.77
C ASN A 191 17.50 11.44 10.93
#